data_AF-A0A956A9R0-F1
#
_entry.id   AF-A0A956A9R0-F1
#
_cell.length_a   1.000
_cell.length_b   1.000
_cell.length_c   1.000
_cell.angle_alpha   90.00
_cell.angle_beta   90.00
_cell.angle_gamma   90.00
#
_symmetry.space_group_name_H-M   'P 1'
#
loop_
_entity.id
_entity.type
_entity.pdbx_description
1 polymer ?
#
loop_
_entity_poly.entity_id
_entity_poly.type
_entity_poly.pdbx_seq_one_letter_code
_entity_poly.pdbx_strand_id
1 'polypeptide(L)' 'MWLFGSLAWGGAHERSDLDVAVEGVPPAELDRAHAELWELLGEPVDLVPIESAAASLAQQIRERGEVLL' A
#
# COMPACT_ATOMS: atom_id res chain seq x y z
N MET A 1 -3.36 -6.14 -5.40
CA MET A 1 -3.22 -5.26 -4.23
C MET A 1 -2.51 -6.05 -3.15
N TRP A 2 -1.56 -5.42 -2.46
CA TRP A 2 -0.84 -6.05 -1.35
C TRP A 2 -0.82 -5.14 -0.13
N LEU A 3 -0.92 -5.75 1.05
CA LEU A 3 -0.48 -5.14 2.29
C LEU A 3 1.02 -5.38 2.46
N PHE A 4 1.78 -4.34 2.81
CA PHE A 4 3.21 -4.48 3.10
C PHE A 4 3.58 -3.69 4.37
N GLY A 5 4.87 -3.47 4.60
CA GLY A 5 5.33 -2.63 5.70
C GLY A 5 5.08 -3.24 7.07
N SER A 6 4.92 -2.40 8.10
CA SER A 6 4.98 -2.86 9.50
C SER A 6 3.84 -3.81 9.89
N LEU A 7 2.68 -3.69 9.25
CA LEU A 7 1.52 -4.54 9.49
C LEU A 7 1.65 -5.94 8.86
N ALA A 8 2.31 -6.06 7.70
CA ALA A 8 2.55 -7.36 7.05
C ALA A 8 3.89 -8.00 7.45
N TRP A 9 4.93 -7.20 7.69
CA TRP A 9 6.30 -7.69 7.93
C TRP A 9 6.72 -7.66 9.39
N GLY A 10 5.82 -7.21 10.28
CA GLY A 10 6.02 -7.12 11.72
C GLY A 10 6.57 -5.76 12.18
N GLY A 11 6.40 -5.47 13.48
CA GLY A 11 6.83 -4.22 14.09
C GLY A 11 5.77 -3.11 14.12
N ALA A 12 4.52 -3.42 13.76
CA ALA A 12 3.40 -2.50 13.90
C ALA A 12 3.18 -2.05 15.37
N HIS A 13 2.78 -0.80 15.53
CA HIS A 13 2.36 -0.20 16.79
C HIS A 13 1.10 0.64 16.59
N GLU A 14 0.53 1.19 17.66
CA GLU A 14 -0.72 1.97 17.69
C GLU A 14 -0.75 3.26 16.82
N ARG A 15 0.33 3.57 16.13
CA ARG A 15 0.49 4.74 15.27
C ARG A 15 1.04 4.38 13.88
N SER A 16 1.16 3.09 13.58
CA SER A 16 1.54 2.63 12.26
C SER A 16 0.45 2.99 11.26
N ASP A 17 0.87 3.46 10.10
CA ASP A 17 0.04 3.63 8.92
C ASP A 17 -0.23 2.31 8.21
N LEU A 18 -1.19 2.33 7.30
CA LEU A 18 -1.50 1.22 6.43
C LEU A 18 -0.75 1.33 5.10
N ASP A 19 0.26 0.51 4.89
CA ASP A 19 1.04 0.44 3.66
C ASP A 19 0.37 -0.47 2.62
N VAL A 20 -0.25 0.12 1.59
CA VAL A 20 -0.97 -0.63 0.54
C VAL A 20 -0.30 -0.42 -0.81
N ALA A 21 0.07 -1.50 -1.47
CA ALA A 21 0.59 -1.47 -2.82
C ALA A 21 -0.47 -1.85 -3.85
N VAL A 22 -0.51 -1.08 -4.94
CA VAL A 22 -1.41 -1.31 -6.08
C VAL A 22 -0.62 -1.47 -7.37
N GLU A 23 -1.17 -2.25 -8.29
CA GLU A 23 -0.61 -2.48 -9.62
C GLU A 23 -1.75 -2.34 -10.63
N GLY A 24 -1.48 -1.68 -11.76
CA GLY A 24 -2.43 -1.43 -12.84
C GLY A 24 -3.35 -0.23 -12.64
N VAL A 25 -3.21 0.53 -11.55
CA VAL A 25 -4.01 1.75 -11.33
C VAL A 25 -3.45 2.90 -12.17
N PRO A 26 -4.26 3.53 -13.04
CA PRO A 26 -3.79 4.68 -13.82
C PRO A 26 -3.33 5.83 -12.90
N PRO A 27 -2.24 6.54 -13.23
CA PRO A 27 -1.76 7.65 -12.39
C PRO A 27 -2.80 8.74 -12.11
N ALA A 28 -3.71 8.98 -13.06
CA ALA A 28 -4.80 9.95 -12.92
C ALA A 28 -5.89 9.53 -11.91
N GLU A 29 -5.91 8.27 -11.49
CA GLU A 29 -6.89 7.72 -10.54
C GLU A 29 -6.29 7.52 -9.14
N LEU A 30 -4.97 7.61 -8.97
CA LEU A 30 -4.30 7.34 -7.69
C LEU A 30 -4.76 8.28 -6.58
N ASP A 31 -4.84 9.58 -6.83
CA ASP A 31 -5.27 10.57 -5.83
C ASP A 31 -6.72 10.29 -5.37
N ARG A 32 -7.58 9.92 -6.31
CA ARG A 32 -8.97 9.56 -6.02
C ARG A 32 -9.05 8.27 -5.22
N ALA A 33 -8.31 7.23 -5.62
CA ALA A 33 -8.27 5.96 -4.90
C ALA A 33 -7.73 6.14 -3.48
N HIS A 34 -6.71 6.98 -3.30
CA HIS A 34 -6.16 7.31 -1.99
C HIS A 34 -7.18 8.03 -1.10
N ALA A 35 -7.91 9.01 -1.64
CA ALA A 35 -8.98 9.70 -0.92
C ALA A 35 -10.12 8.75 -0.51
N GLU A 36 -10.57 7.87 -1.42
CA GLU A 36 -11.61 6.88 -1.12
C GLU A 36 -11.16 5.90 -0.01
N LEU A 37 -9.89 5.47 -0.02
CA LEU A 37 -9.32 4.62 1.03
C LEU A 37 -9.26 5.34 2.38
N TRP A 38 -8.84 6.61 2.39
CA TRP A 38 -8.81 7.42 3.60
C TRP A 38 -10.20 7.58 4.22
N GLU A 39 -11.22 7.88 3.40
CA GLU A 39 -12.60 8.02 3.86
C GLU A 39 -13.18 6.71 4.40
N LEU A 40 -12.85 5.57 3.78
CA LEU A 40 -13.35 4.26 4.18
C LEU A 40 -12.74 3.77 5.49
N LEU A 41 -11.43 3.97 5.67
CA LEU A 41 -10.68 3.37 6.78
C LEU A 41 -10.59 4.28 7.99
N GLY A 42 -10.63 5.61 7.80
CA GLY A 42 -10.49 6.58 8.88
C GLY A 42 -9.08 6.65 9.49
N GLU A 43 -8.11 5.95 8.90
CA GLU A 43 -6.71 5.92 9.30
C GLU A 43 -5.80 6.29 8.12
N PRO A 44 -4.57 6.78 8.38
CA PRO A 44 -3.61 7.06 7.31
C PRO A 44 -3.23 5.82 6.51
N VAL A 45 -3.34 5.95 5.19
CA VAL A 45 -2.92 4.93 4.21
C VAL A 45 -1.78 5.50 3.39
N ASP A 46 -0.69 4.76 3.24
CA ASP A 46 0.32 5.02 2.20
C ASP A 46 0.00 4.14 0.98
N LEU A 47 -0.48 4.77 -0.10
CA LEU A 47 -0.85 4.08 -1.33
C LEU A 47 0.31 4.10 -2.32
N VAL A 48 0.96 2.95 -2.50
CA VAL A 48 2.16 2.82 -3.33
C VAL A 48 1.85 2.12 -4.66
N PRO A 49 1.81 2.85 -5.79
CA PRO A 49 1.81 2.22 -7.12
C PRO A 49 3.14 1.50 -7.38
N ILE A 50 3.06 0.20 -7.67
CA ILE A 50 4.20 -0.68 -7.91
C ILE A 50 5.04 -0.22 -9.11
N GLU A 51 4.41 0.36 -10.11
CA GLU A 51 5.06 0.84 -11.35
C GLU A 51 6.03 1.99 -11.12
N SER A 52 5.83 2.79 -10.07
CA SER A 52 6.73 3.90 -9.72
C SER A 52 7.52 3.68 -8.43
N ALA A 53 7.34 2.54 -7.76
CA ALA A 53 8.13 2.18 -6.60
C ALA A 53 9.59 1.86 -6.98
N ALA A 54 10.52 2.06 -6.04
CA ALA A 54 11.89 1.61 -6.22
C ALA A 54 11.92 0.10 -6.50
N ALA A 55 12.75 -0.35 -7.45
CA ALA A 55 12.74 -1.74 -7.90
C ALA A 55 12.93 -2.77 -6.76
N SER A 56 13.77 -2.44 -5.77
CA SER A 56 13.98 -3.28 -4.58
C SER A 56 12.77 -3.34 -3.66
N LEU A 57 11.98 -2.27 -3.56
CA LEU A 57 10.74 -2.25 -2.80
C LEU A 57 9.65 -3.03 -3.54
N ALA A 58 9.49 -2.79 -4.84
CA ALA A 58 8.53 -3.52 -5.67
C ALA A 58 8.78 -5.03 -5.66
N GLN A 59 10.06 -5.46 -5.66
CA GLN A 59 10.41 -6.87 -5.50
C GLN A 59 10.00 -7.41 -4.12
N GLN A 60 10.33 -6.70 -3.04
CA GLN A 60 9.96 -7.11 -1.68
C GLN A 60 8.45 -7.23 -1.50
N ILE A 61 7.68 -6.29 -2.05
CA ILE A 61 6.21 -6.34 -1.98
C ILE A 61 5.67 -7.57 -2.72
N ARG A 62 6.17 -7.87 -3.93
CA ARG A 62 5.72 -9.05 -4.68
C ARG A 62 6.11 -10.37 -4.00
N GLU A 63 7.25 -10.42 -3.32
CA GLU A 63 7.74 -11.65 -2.68
C GLU A 63 7.16 -11.86 -1.27
N ARG A 64 6.92 -10.78 -0.52
CA ARG A 64 6.63 -10.84 0.93
C ARG A 64 5.35 -10.11 1.33
N GLY A 65 4.73 -9.35 0.44
CA GLY A 65 3.48 -8.67 0.73
C GLY A 65 2.33 -9.66 0.86
N GLU A 66 1.36 -9.34 1.72
CA GLU A 66 0.15 -10.13 1.84
C GLU A 66 -0.85 -9.70 0.76
N VAL A 67 -1.33 -10.65 -0.05
CA VAL A 67 -2.30 -10.36 -1.11
C VAL A 67 -3.66 -10.06 -0.48
N LEU A 68 -4.21 -8.88 -0.78
CA LEU A 68 -5.58 -8.52 -0.42
C LEU A 68 -6.52 -8.89 -1.57
N LEU A 69 -7.56 -9.68 -1.27
CA LEU A 69 -8.58 -10.19 -2.21
C LEU A 69 -9.77 -9.23 -2.34
#